data_AF-A0A952C8J6-F1
#
_entry.id   AF-A0A952C8J6-F1
#
_cell.length_a   1.000
_cell.length_b   1.000
_cell.length_c   1.000
_cell.angle_alpha   90.00
_cell.angle_beta   90.00
_cell.angle_gamma   90.00
#
_symmetry.space_group_name_H-M   'P 1'
#
loop_
_entity.id
_entity.type
_entity.pdbx_description
1 polymer ?
#
loop_
_entity_poly.entity_id
_entity_poly.type
_entity_poly.pdbx_seq_one_letter_code
_entity_poly.pdbx_strand_id
1 'polypeptide(L)'
;MFGTIARTLMLVAGLTAGLLTTATAAPELINDRRITATMERELAKHLEQPGVPTVAELQRQLETRRGAGLELPYPPPGGATHTHAQIFRQRADSVVGFGHLYKCDHCDEWHANVAGGVMLTADGIGVTNYHVLQQEKAAIFGIITRDGRVYPVLEILAASREDDAAIFRVAGEGFATAVLSAGDEPGEPVTAITHPTGNFYMVTDGIVARNYLEPRREGGPRPRIAITADYAKGSSGCGIYNARGELAAIVTSTRSIYYDTKDGIERNLQMVLKVCIPAAVIRQLAAIPAQSADPE
;
A
#
# COMPACT_ATOMS: atom_id res chain seq x y z
N MET A 1 -63.65 44.87 31.11
CA MET A 1 -62.36 45.32 31.69
C MET A 1 -61.55 44.08 32.02
N PHE A 2 -60.71 43.64 31.09
CA PHE A 2 -59.77 42.54 31.28
C PHE A 2 -58.42 43.12 31.70
N GLY A 3 -57.80 42.58 32.75
CA GLY A 3 -56.48 42.97 33.22
C GLY A 3 -55.76 41.75 33.77
N THR A 4 -55.16 40.96 32.88
CA THR A 4 -54.36 39.77 33.22
C THR A 4 -52.89 40.20 33.24
N ILE A 5 -52.27 40.19 34.42
CA ILE A 5 -50.84 40.46 34.59
C ILE A 5 -50.07 39.17 34.29
N ALA A 6 -49.37 39.14 33.16
CA ALA A 6 -48.45 38.06 32.81
C ALA A 6 -47.13 38.24 33.57
N ARG A 7 -46.77 37.27 34.42
CA ARG A 7 -45.44 37.14 35.03
C ARG A 7 -44.50 36.46 34.03
N THR A 8 -43.55 37.22 33.49
CA THR A 8 -42.44 36.67 32.69
C THR A 8 -41.44 35.97 33.61
N LEU A 9 -41.34 34.65 33.48
CA LEU A 9 -40.32 33.82 34.12
C LEU A 9 -39.07 33.81 33.22
N MET A 10 -37.99 34.47 33.63
CA MET A 10 -36.68 34.35 32.96
C MET A 10 -36.06 33.00 33.29
N LEU A 11 -35.93 32.13 32.29
CA LEU A 11 -35.19 30.87 32.37
C LEU A 11 -33.71 31.17 32.13
N VAL A 12 -32.88 31.14 33.17
CA VAL A 12 -31.41 31.17 33.03
C VAL A 12 -30.96 29.74 32.72
N ALA A 13 -30.72 29.45 31.44
CA ALA A 13 -30.11 28.20 31.02
C ALA A 13 -28.61 28.24 31.34
N GLY A 14 -28.19 27.52 32.37
CA GLY A 14 -26.78 27.30 32.68
C GLY A 14 -26.13 26.42 31.60
N LEU A 15 -25.24 26.99 30.80
CA LEU A 15 -24.34 26.22 29.93
C LEU A 15 -23.30 25.51 30.82
N THR A 16 -23.51 24.25 31.13
CA THR A 16 -22.42 23.39 31.63
C THR A 16 -21.57 22.98 30.44
N ALA A 17 -20.48 23.70 30.21
CA ALA A 17 -19.43 23.28 29.29
C ALA A 17 -18.78 22.01 29.83
N GLY A 18 -19.21 20.85 29.33
CA GLY A 18 -18.52 19.60 29.57
C GLY A 18 -17.15 19.66 28.91
N LEU A 19 -16.07 19.68 29.71
CA LEU A 19 -14.74 19.42 29.21
C LEU A 19 -14.73 17.98 28.66
N LEU A 20 -14.77 17.83 27.34
CA LEU A 20 -14.28 16.61 26.69
C LEU A 20 -12.77 16.57 26.94
N THR A 21 -12.36 15.88 28.00
CA THR A 21 -10.98 15.44 28.14
C THR A 21 -10.69 14.45 27.02
N THR A 22 -10.08 14.91 25.94
CA THR A 22 -9.47 14.02 24.95
C THR A 22 -8.31 13.32 25.64
N ALA A 23 -8.57 12.15 26.23
CA ALA A 23 -7.52 11.28 26.72
C ALA A 23 -6.61 10.98 25.52
N THR A 24 -5.40 11.51 25.55
CA THR A 24 -4.35 11.17 24.59
C THR A 24 -4.00 9.71 24.82
N ALA A 25 -4.54 8.82 23.97
CA ALA A 25 -4.15 7.42 23.97
C ALA A 25 -2.62 7.32 23.84
N ALA A 26 -2.00 6.43 24.61
CA ALA A 26 -0.57 6.16 24.49
C ALA A 26 -0.22 5.76 23.05
N PRO A 27 0.98 6.10 22.55
CA PRO A 27 1.39 5.70 21.20
C PRO A 27 1.34 4.18 21.06
N GLU A 28 0.83 3.71 19.92
CA GLU A 28 0.75 2.29 19.59
C GLU A 28 2.16 1.70 19.47
N LEU A 29 2.39 0.56 20.12
CA LEU A 29 3.64 -0.20 20.01
C LEU A 29 3.46 -1.30 18.98
N ILE A 30 4.24 -1.21 17.90
CA ILE A 30 4.26 -2.23 16.83
C ILE A 30 5.17 -3.38 17.28
N ASN A 31 4.68 -4.60 17.17
CA ASN A 31 5.44 -5.80 17.45
C ASN A 31 5.68 -6.57 16.15
N ASP A 32 6.78 -6.26 15.48
CA ASP A 32 7.12 -6.81 14.17
C ASP A 32 7.16 -8.34 14.17
N ARG A 33 7.75 -8.94 15.22
CA ARG A 33 7.82 -10.41 15.37
C ARG A 33 6.43 -11.02 15.45
N ARG A 34 5.50 -10.38 16.16
CA ARG A 34 4.11 -10.85 16.27
C ARG A 34 3.38 -10.74 14.94
N ILE A 35 3.61 -9.69 14.15
CA ILE A 35 3.03 -9.52 12.82
C ILE A 35 3.50 -10.66 11.92
N THR A 36 4.81 -10.87 11.80
CA THR A 36 5.38 -11.96 10.99
C THR A 36 4.88 -13.34 11.44
N ALA A 37 4.96 -13.65 12.74
CA ALA A 37 4.49 -14.93 13.27
C ALA A 37 2.98 -15.15 13.11
N THR A 38 2.19 -14.08 13.08
CA THR A 38 0.75 -14.16 12.80
C THR A 38 0.51 -14.46 11.33
N MET A 39 1.22 -13.79 10.43
CA MET A 39 1.14 -14.09 9.01
C MET A 39 1.54 -15.54 8.71
N GLU A 40 2.64 -16.02 9.28
CA GLU A 40 3.10 -17.43 9.16
C GLU A 40 2.03 -18.41 9.61
N ARG A 41 1.54 -18.26 10.85
CA ARG A 41 0.57 -19.18 11.44
C ARG A 41 -0.77 -19.17 10.71
N GLU A 42 -1.31 -17.99 10.40
CA GLU A 42 -2.64 -17.89 9.83
C GLU A 42 -2.63 -18.27 8.35
N LEU A 43 -1.63 -17.85 7.58
CA LEU A 43 -1.53 -18.20 6.16
C LEU A 43 -1.25 -19.70 5.96
N ALA A 44 -0.56 -20.36 6.89
CA ALA A 44 -0.34 -21.81 6.85
C ALA A 44 -1.65 -22.61 6.95
N LYS A 45 -2.67 -22.08 7.64
CA LYS A 45 -4.01 -22.72 7.70
C LYS A 45 -4.72 -22.75 6.34
N HIS A 46 -4.30 -21.91 5.41
CA HIS A 46 -4.90 -21.77 4.09
C HIS A 46 -4.20 -22.61 3.00
N LEU A 47 -3.06 -23.24 3.30
CA LEU A 47 -2.28 -24.03 2.32
C LEU A 47 -3.08 -25.15 1.66
N GLU A 48 -3.97 -25.78 2.42
CA GLU A 48 -4.79 -26.91 1.95
C GLU A 48 -6.29 -26.55 1.88
N GLN A 49 -6.63 -25.26 2.03
CA GLN A 49 -8.03 -24.84 2.06
C GLN A 49 -8.65 -24.87 0.65
N PRO A 50 -9.80 -25.54 0.46
CA PRO A 50 -10.54 -25.47 -0.80
C PRO A 50 -10.91 -24.04 -1.17
N GLY A 51 -10.73 -23.67 -2.44
CA GLY A 51 -11.07 -22.34 -2.97
C GLY A 51 -9.93 -21.32 -2.90
N VAL A 52 -8.79 -21.65 -2.28
CA VAL A 52 -7.56 -20.85 -2.40
C VAL A 52 -6.81 -21.30 -3.67
N PRO A 53 -6.46 -20.38 -4.58
CA PRO A 53 -5.73 -20.74 -5.80
C PRO A 53 -4.32 -21.23 -5.48
N THR A 54 -3.80 -22.11 -6.32
CA THR A 54 -2.39 -22.52 -6.24
C THR A 54 -1.48 -21.37 -6.68
N VAL A 55 -0.22 -21.40 -6.25
CA VAL A 55 0.79 -20.43 -6.71
C VAL A 55 0.97 -20.49 -8.23
N ALA A 56 0.90 -21.67 -8.84
CA ALA A 56 0.96 -21.83 -10.30
C ALA A 56 -0.22 -21.13 -11.01
N GLU A 57 -1.43 -21.21 -10.44
CA GLU A 57 -2.60 -20.50 -10.96
C GLU A 57 -2.39 -18.98 -10.89
N LEU A 58 -1.97 -18.45 -9.74
CA LEU A 58 -1.70 -17.03 -9.57
C LEU A 58 -0.56 -16.54 -10.49
N GLN A 59 0.49 -17.34 -10.69
CA GLN A 59 1.56 -17.04 -11.63
C GLN A 59 1.06 -16.98 -13.07
N ARG A 60 0.21 -17.92 -13.50
CA ARG A 60 -0.43 -17.87 -14.82
C ARG A 60 -1.28 -16.61 -14.99
N GLN A 61 -2.04 -16.22 -13.97
CA GLN A 61 -2.83 -14.98 -14.01
C GLN A 61 -1.94 -13.74 -14.07
N LEU A 62 -0.87 -13.70 -13.27
CA LEU A 62 0.15 -12.65 -13.28
C LEU A 62 0.78 -12.49 -14.68
N GLU A 63 1.03 -13.60 -15.37
CA GLU A 63 1.62 -13.62 -16.71
C GLU A 63 0.64 -13.30 -17.83
N THR A 64 -0.67 -13.50 -17.66
CA THR A 64 -1.64 -13.38 -18.76
C THR A 64 -2.58 -12.17 -18.63
N ARG A 65 -2.93 -11.73 -17.42
CA ARG A 65 -3.93 -10.65 -17.24
C ARG A 65 -3.30 -9.27 -17.38
N ARG A 66 -3.79 -8.48 -18.34
CA ARG A 66 -3.27 -7.13 -18.68
C ARG A 66 -4.19 -5.97 -18.31
N GLY A 67 -5.39 -6.26 -17.86
CA GLY A 67 -6.41 -5.26 -17.51
C GLY A 67 -7.53 -5.90 -16.73
N ALA A 68 -8.23 -5.08 -15.94
CA ALA A 68 -9.29 -5.55 -15.05
C ALA A 68 -10.65 -4.90 -15.33
N GLY A 69 -10.71 -3.86 -16.18
CA GLY A 69 -11.93 -3.08 -16.43
C GLY A 69 -12.52 -2.47 -15.16
N LEU A 70 -11.67 -2.13 -14.18
CA LEU A 70 -12.07 -1.64 -12.87
C LEU A 70 -12.13 -0.12 -12.85
N GLU A 71 -13.21 0.39 -12.28
CA GLU A 71 -13.31 1.79 -11.88
C GLU A 71 -12.83 1.90 -10.42
N LEU A 72 -11.66 2.52 -10.23
CA LEU A 72 -11.08 2.73 -8.91
C LEU A 72 -11.42 4.12 -8.36
N PRO A 73 -11.53 4.29 -7.02
CA PRO A 73 -11.83 5.57 -6.41
C PRO A 73 -10.83 6.68 -6.82
N TYR A 74 -11.38 7.82 -7.25
CA TYR A 74 -10.63 9.01 -7.64
C TYR A 74 -10.98 10.18 -6.71
N PRO A 75 -10.01 10.98 -6.23
CA PRO A 75 -10.28 12.04 -5.28
C PRO A 75 -10.95 13.23 -5.97
N PRO A 76 -11.93 13.89 -5.33
CA PRO A 76 -12.43 15.17 -5.83
C PRO A 76 -11.30 16.23 -5.81
N PRO A 77 -11.26 17.17 -6.76
CA PRO A 77 -10.28 18.25 -6.75
C PRO A 77 -10.39 19.11 -5.47
N GLY A 78 -9.25 19.57 -4.94
CA GLY A 78 -9.22 20.60 -3.89
C GLY A 78 -9.38 20.11 -2.44
N GLY A 79 -8.94 18.88 -2.13
CA GLY A 79 -8.95 18.35 -0.76
C GLY A 79 -8.06 19.13 0.23
N ALA A 80 -8.45 19.10 1.50
CA ALA A 80 -7.66 19.70 2.58
C ALA A 80 -6.32 18.98 2.76
N THR A 81 -5.29 19.74 3.12
CA THR A 81 -3.98 19.17 3.45
C THR A 81 -3.90 18.78 4.92
N HIS A 82 -3.02 17.82 5.20
CA HIS A 82 -2.86 17.17 6.50
C HIS A 82 -1.38 17.09 6.86
N THR A 83 -1.08 17.06 8.15
CA THR A 83 0.27 16.79 8.65
C THR A 83 0.63 15.31 8.42
N HIS A 84 1.93 14.98 8.39
CA HIS A 84 2.39 13.58 8.28
C HIS A 84 1.76 12.67 9.35
N ALA A 85 1.59 13.16 10.58
CA ALA A 85 0.94 12.41 11.66
C ALA A 85 -0.57 12.20 11.44
N GLN A 86 -1.26 13.14 10.76
CA GLN A 86 -2.65 12.95 10.34
C GLN A 86 -2.74 11.95 9.19
N ILE A 87 -1.84 12.05 8.19
CA ILE A 87 -1.76 11.11 7.08
C ILE A 87 -1.54 9.69 7.59
N PHE A 88 -0.57 9.49 8.49
CA PHE A 88 -0.32 8.18 9.10
C PHE A 88 -1.59 7.61 9.75
N ARG A 89 -2.27 8.38 10.60
CA ARG A 89 -3.49 7.94 11.28
C ARG A 89 -4.63 7.61 10.31
N GLN A 90 -4.74 8.34 9.21
CA GLN A 90 -5.81 8.13 8.22
C GLN A 90 -5.51 6.97 7.27
N ARG A 91 -4.23 6.66 7.00
CA ARG A 91 -3.83 5.82 5.87
C ARG A 91 -3.05 4.56 6.24
N ALA A 92 -2.48 4.47 7.43
CA ALA A 92 -1.71 3.29 7.85
C ALA A 92 -2.52 2.00 7.68
N ASP A 93 -3.82 2.01 7.98
CA ASP A 93 -4.68 0.81 7.89
C ASP A 93 -4.96 0.38 6.44
N SER A 94 -4.73 1.26 5.45
CA SER A 94 -4.82 0.90 4.03
C SER A 94 -3.54 0.26 3.49
N VAL A 95 -2.41 0.37 4.23
CA VAL A 95 -1.15 -0.32 3.91
C VAL A 95 -1.13 -1.67 4.60
N VAL A 96 -0.86 -2.72 3.85
CA VAL A 96 -0.87 -4.11 4.34
C VAL A 96 0.50 -4.75 4.12
N GLY A 97 0.88 -5.65 5.01
CA GLY A 97 2.00 -6.56 4.76
C GLY A 97 1.58 -7.55 3.68
N PHE A 98 2.16 -7.47 2.49
CA PHE A 98 1.89 -8.41 1.40
C PHE A 98 3.07 -9.38 1.29
N GLY A 99 2.81 -10.68 1.15
CA GLY A 99 3.90 -11.64 1.12
C GLY A 99 3.48 -13.04 0.77
N HIS A 100 4.39 -13.98 1.00
CA HIS A 100 4.16 -15.40 0.80
C HIS A 100 4.77 -16.24 1.92
N LEU A 101 4.23 -17.45 2.08
CA LEU A 101 4.94 -18.49 2.83
C LEU A 101 5.85 -19.29 1.91
N TYR A 102 6.98 -19.72 2.47
CA TYR A 102 7.89 -20.67 1.85
C TYR A 102 8.36 -21.67 2.91
N LYS A 103 8.72 -22.88 2.46
CA LYS A 103 9.32 -23.88 3.34
C LYS A 103 10.79 -23.54 3.53
N CYS A 104 11.23 -23.47 4.79
CA CYS A 104 12.61 -23.15 5.11
C CYS A 104 13.57 -24.27 4.67
N ASP A 105 14.73 -23.93 4.12
CA ASP A 105 15.77 -24.92 3.79
C ASP A 105 16.61 -25.32 5.02
N HIS A 106 16.46 -24.62 6.14
CA HIS A 106 17.26 -24.77 7.36
C HIS A 106 16.49 -25.26 8.58
N CYS A 107 15.16 -25.31 8.51
CA CYS A 107 14.29 -25.86 9.56
C CYS A 107 13.01 -26.44 8.95
N ASP A 108 12.27 -27.23 9.72
CA ASP A 108 11.02 -27.85 9.26
C ASP A 108 9.80 -26.92 9.40
N GLU A 109 10.00 -25.61 9.56
CA GLU A 109 8.92 -24.63 9.76
C GLU A 109 8.61 -23.84 8.48
N TRP A 110 7.41 -23.26 8.45
CA TRP A 110 7.01 -22.28 7.44
C TRP A 110 7.49 -20.89 7.84
N HIS A 111 8.08 -20.17 6.89
CA HIS A 111 8.46 -18.77 7.09
C HIS A 111 7.75 -17.85 6.12
N ALA A 112 7.54 -16.62 6.55
CA ALA A 112 6.97 -15.57 5.72
C ALA A 112 8.06 -14.64 5.17
N ASN A 113 7.98 -14.33 3.89
CA ASN A 113 8.69 -13.19 3.31
C ASN A 113 7.67 -12.09 3.03
N VAL A 114 7.82 -10.96 3.72
CA VAL A 114 6.81 -9.89 3.75
C VAL A 114 7.39 -8.62 3.12
N ALA A 115 6.65 -8.12 2.14
CA ALA A 115 6.79 -6.82 1.51
C ALA A 115 5.53 -5.98 1.82
N GLY A 116 5.10 -5.12 0.90
CA GLY A 116 3.93 -4.26 1.07
C GLY A 116 2.87 -4.40 -0.01
N GLY A 117 1.68 -3.94 0.32
CA GLY A 117 0.59 -3.66 -0.61
C GLY A 117 -0.26 -2.51 -0.09
N VAL A 118 -1.14 -2.00 -0.96
CA VAL A 118 -2.13 -0.99 -0.59
C VAL A 118 -3.51 -1.44 -1.02
N MET A 119 -4.47 -1.41 -0.10
CA MET A 119 -5.87 -1.70 -0.39
C MET A 119 -6.52 -0.50 -1.10
N LEU A 120 -7.18 -0.77 -2.22
CA LEU A 120 -7.80 0.23 -3.09
C LEU A 120 -9.33 0.26 -2.95
N THR A 121 -9.93 -0.87 -2.57
CA THR A 121 -11.38 -0.98 -2.40
C THR A 121 -11.74 -1.73 -1.11
N ALA A 122 -12.92 -1.43 -0.58
CA ALA A 122 -13.38 -2.00 0.68
C ALA A 122 -13.75 -3.49 0.55
N ASP A 123 -13.98 -3.98 -0.68
CA ASP A 123 -14.28 -5.39 -1.03
C ASP A 123 -13.02 -6.21 -1.38
N GLY A 124 -11.84 -5.74 -1.00
CA GLY A 124 -10.62 -6.57 -1.02
C GLY A 124 -9.80 -6.50 -2.30
N ILE A 125 -9.91 -5.44 -3.11
CA ILE A 125 -8.97 -5.17 -4.20
C ILE A 125 -7.80 -4.36 -3.67
N GLY A 126 -6.57 -4.80 -3.96
CA GLY A 126 -5.35 -4.10 -3.60
C GLY A 126 -4.33 -4.07 -4.73
N VAL A 127 -3.24 -3.35 -4.53
CA VAL A 127 -2.11 -3.26 -5.45
C VAL A 127 -0.79 -3.57 -4.74
N THR A 128 0.09 -4.29 -5.42
CA THR A 128 1.49 -4.52 -5.02
C THR A 128 2.39 -4.47 -6.26
N ASN A 129 3.67 -4.79 -6.11
CA ASN A 129 4.56 -4.92 -7.26
C ASN A 129 4.44 -6.28 -7.94
N TYR A 130 4.66 -6.29 -9.25
CA TYR A 130 4.73 -7.51 -10.04
C TYR A 130 5.81 -8.45 -9.50
N HIS A 131 7.01 -7.93 -9.21
CA HIS A 131 8.12 -8.76 -8.73
C HIS A 131 7.90 -9.38 -7.33
N VAL A 132 7.03 -8.79 -6.50
CA VAL A 132 6.67 -9.35 -5.18
C VAL A 132 5.92 -10.67 -5.32
N LEU A 133 5.19 -10.85 -6.43
CA LEU A 133 4.48 -12.08 -6.79
C LEU A 133 5.34 -13.09 -7.57
N GLN A 134 6.53 -12.71 -8.04
CA GLN A 134 7.44 -13.59 -8.76
C GLN A 134 8.36 -14.37 -7.81
N GLN A 135 7.81 -15.36 -7.12
CA GLN A 135 8.53 -16.09 -6.06
C GLN A 135 8.45 -17.60 -6.31
N GLU A 136 9.58 -18.20 -6.69
CA GLU A 136 9.66 -19.63 -7.06
C GLU A 136 9.39 -20.57 -5.87
N LYS A 137 9.79 -20.16 -4.66
CA LYS A 137 9.60 -20.94 -3.42
C LYS A 137 8.28 -20.64 -2.71
N ALA A 138 7.41 -19.82 -3.28
CA ALA A 138 6.13 -19.50 -2.66
C ALA A 138 5.22 -20.73 -2.65
N ALA A 139 4.64 -21.03 -1.48
CA ALA A 139 3.60 -22.02 -1.32
C ALA A 139 2.20 -21.39 -1.35
N ILE A 140 2.07 -20.14 -0.89
CA ILE A 140 0.83 -19.38 -0.85
C ILE A 140 1.14 -17.89 -0.72
N PHE A 141 0.36 -17.03 -1.38
CA PHE A 141 0.41 -15.57 -1.22
C PHE A 141 -0.72 -15.08 -0.33
N GLY A 142 -0.47 -14.02 0.43
CA GLY A 142 -1.47 -13.41 1.30
C GLY A 142 -1.08 -12.02 1.78
N ILE A 143 -2.02 -11.39 2.47
CA ILE A 143 -1.81 -10.14 3.19
C ILE A 143 -2.00 -10.31 4.68
N ILE A 144 -1.38 -9.43 5.46
CA ILE A 144 -1.71 -9.16 6.86
C ILE A 144 -2.05 -7.67 7.01
N THR A 145 -3.24 -7.39 7.55
CA THR A 145 -3.69 -6.02 7.87
C THR A 145 -3.07 -5.56 9.19
N ARG A 146 -3.11 -4.25 9.45
CA ARG A 146 -2.51 -3.66 10.66
C ARG A 146 -3.13 -4.19 11.95
N ASP A 147 -4.42 -4.47 11.93
CA ASP A 147 -5.16 -5.09 13.03
C ASP A 147 -4.90 -6.61 13.17
N GLY A 148 -4.03 -7.18 12.33
CA GLY A 148 -3.54 -8.55 12.43
C GLY A 148 -4.40 -9.61 11.75
N ARG A 149 -5.39 -9.21 10.92
CA ARG A 149 -6.17 -10.15 10.11
C ARG A 149 -5.37 -10.58 8.89
N VAL A 150 -5.47 -11.85 8.52
CA VAL A 150 -4.70 -12.45 7.43
C VAL A 150 -5.65 -12.99 6.38
N TYR A 151 -5.34 -12.72 5.11
CA TYR A 151 -6.19 -13.11 3.98
C TYR A 151 -5.33 -13.68 2.84
N PRO A 152 -5.67 -14.87 2.31
CA PRO A 152 -5.00 -15.38 1.11
C PRO A 152 -5.38 -14.55 -0.12
N VAL A 153 -4.43 -14.44 -1.06
CA VAL A 153 -4.70 -13.87 -2.38
C VAL A 153 -5.53 -14.87 -3.19
N LEU A 154 -6.66 -14.42 -3.73
CA LEU A 154 -7.60 -15.23 -4.49
C LEU A 154 -7.44 -15.09 -5.99
N GLU A 155 -6.97 -13.93 -6.46
CA GLU A 155 -6.94 -13.63 -7.88
C GLU A 155 -5.96 -12.49 -8.18
N ILE A 156 -5.25 -12.59 -9.31
CA ILE A 156 -4.60 -11.45 -9.94
C ILE A 156 -5.56 -10.88 -10.98
N LEU A 157 -6.01 -9.64 -10.78
CA LEU A 157 -7.00 -8.98 -11.62
C LEU A 157 -6.35 -8.35 -12.86
N ALA A 158 -5.19 -7.72 -12.68
CA ALA A 158 -4.39 -7.14 -13.76
C ALA A 158 -2.93 -7.05 -13.34
N ALA A 159 -2.01 -7.23 -14.29
CA ALA A 159 -0.59 -7.17 -14.02
C ALA A 159 0.19 -6.58 -15.19
N SER A 160 1.21 -5.79 -14.87
CA SER A 160 2.18 -5.26 -15.82
C SER A 160 3.59 -5.53 -15.30
N ARG A 161 4.27 -6.52 -15.89
CA ARG A 161 5.71 -6.77 -15.67
C ARG A 161 6.53 -5.54 -16.00
N GLU A 162 6.10 -4.87 -17.05
CA GLU A 162 6.70 -3.68 -17.62
C GLU A 162 6.69 -2.49 -16.65
N ASP A 163 5.56 -2.28 -15.97
CA ASP A 163 5.40 -1.20 -15.00
C ASP A 163 5.72 -1.62 -13.58
N ASP A 164 5.94 -2.92 -13.35
CA ASP A 164 6.17 -3.55 -12.05
C ASP A 164 4.99 -3.40 -11.08
N ALA A 165 3.76 -3.51 -11.59
CA ALA A 165 2.53 -3.39 -10.79
C ALA A 165 1.60 -4.58 -11.01
N ALA A 166 0.93 -5.00 -9.95
CA ALA A 166 -0.10 -6.04 -9.98
C ALA A 166 -1.27 -5.66 -9.05
N ILE A 167 -2.47 -5.75 -9.60
CA ILE A 167 -3.73 -5.58 -8.87
C ILE A 167 -4.24 -6.97 -8.50
N PHE A 168 -4.49 -7.19 -7.22
CA PHE A 168 -4.89 -8.48 -6.67
C PHE A 168 -6.21 -8.37 -5.91
N ARG A 169 -6.86 -9.52 -5.71
CA ARG A 169 -8.03 -9.68 -4.84
C ARG A 169 -7.71 -10.61 -3.68
N VAL A 170 -8.23 -10.28 -2.50
CA VAL A 170 -8.25 -11.16 -1.32
C VAL A 170 -9.68 -11.44 -0.88
N ALA A 171 -9.88 -12.47 -0.06
CA ALA A 171 -11.17 -12.71 0.59
C ALA A 171 -11.44 -11.63 1.64
N GLY A 172 -12.69 -11.16 1.77
CA GLY A 172 -13.13 -10.30 2.87
C GLY A 172 -13.64 -8.93 2.43
N GLU A 173 -14.11 -8.16 3.40
CA GLU A 173 -14.67 -6.82 3.20
C GLU A 173 -14.32 -5.91 4.40
N GLY A 174 -14.65 -4.62 4.28
CA GLY A 174 -14.41 -3.63 5.32
C GLY A 174 -12.94 -3.20 5.43
N PHE A 175 -12.18 -3.29 4.33
CA PHE A 175 -10.81 -2.79 4.29
C PHE A 175 -10.79 -1.26 4.31
N ALA A 176 -9.83 -0.68 5.06
CA ALA A 176 -9.48 0.71 4.90
C ALA A 176 -8.82 0.89 3.52
N THR A 177 -9.18 1.94 2.80
CA THR A 177 -8.76 2.11 1.40
C THR A 177 -7.95 3.37 1.19
N ALA A 178 -7.07 3.30 0.20
CA ALA A 178 -6.39 4.45 -0.37
C ALA A 178 -7.15 4.94 -1.62
N VAL A 179 -7.09 6.26 -1.84
CA VAL A 179 -7.67 6.91 -3.02
C VAL A 179 -6.52 7.37 -3.92
N LEU A 180 -6.57 7.05 -5.21
CA LEU A 180 -5.44 7.29 -6.13
C LEU A 180 -5.29 8.76 -6.52
N SER A 181 -4.14 9.37 -6.23
CA SER A 181 -3.85 10.77 -6.58
C SER A 181 -4.02 11.08 -8.06
N ALA A 182 -4.58 12.25 -8.37
CA ALA A 182 -4.72 12.77 -9.74
C ALA A 182 -3.37 13.00 -10.45
N GLY A 183 -2.31 13.19 -9.67
CA GLY A 183 -0.99 13.60 -10.13
C GLY A 183 -0.32 14.42 -9.02
N ASP A 184 1.00 14.31 -8.93
CA ASP A 184 1.78 14.95 -7.88
C ASP A 184 3.04 15.58 -8.51
N GLU A 185 3.31 16.83 -8.18
CA GLU A 185 4.35 17.67 -8.79
C GLU A 185 5.63 17.72 -7.95
N PRO A 186 6.81 17.91 -8.56
CA PRO A 186 8.05 18.08 -7.83
C PRO A 186 7.97 19.20 -6.78
N GLY A 187 8.45 18.92 -5.57
CA GLY A 187 8.36 19.82 -4.42
C GLY A 187 7.14 19.59 -3.52
N GLU A 188 6.14 18.84 -3.98
CA GLU A 188 4.98 18.54 -3.14
C GLU A 188 5.35 17.56 -2.01
N PRO A 189 4.84 17.77 -0.79
CA PRO A 189 5.14 16.92 0.36
C PRO A 189 4.51 15.54 0.23
N VAL A 190 5.28 14.52 0.62
CA VAL A 190 4.86 13.13 0.67
C VAL A 190 5.15 12.49 2.03
N THR A 191 4.34 11.49 2.38
CA THR A 191 4.49 10.64 3.56
C THR A 191 4.58 9.20 3.07
N ALA A 192 5.71 8.53 3.31
CA ALA A 192 5.85 7.11 3.05
C ALA A 192 5.46 6.33 4.30
N ILE A 193 4.60 5.31 4.14
CA ILE A 193 4.25 4.36 5.20
C ILE A 193 4.67 2.98 4.69
N THR A 194 5.79 2.46 5.18
CA THR A 194 6.45 1.30 4.55
C THR A 194 6.95 0.25 5.54
N HIS A 195 7.47 -0.88 5.04
CA HIS A 195 7.87 -2.05 5.82
C HIS A 195 9.34 -2.46 5.57
N PRO A 196 10.32 -1.56 5.74
CA PRO A 196 11.71 -1.85 5.39
C PRO A 196 12.24 -2.99 6.24
N THR A 197 12.57 -4.11 5.60
CA THR A 197 13.12 -5.32 6.22
C THR A 197 12.29 -5.79 7.42
N GLY A 198 10.96 -5.71 7.32
CA GLY A 198 10.04 -6.16 8.36
C GLY A 198 9.88 -5.20 9.54
N ASN A 199 10.39 -3.96 9.48
CA ASN A 199 10.02 -2.90 10.41
C ASN A 199 8.67 -2.34 9.97
N PHE A 200 7.56 -2.91 10.47
CA PHE A 200 6.24 -2.62 9.94
C PHE A 200 5.79 -1.20 10.29
N TYR A 201 5.00 -0.62 9.38
CA TYR A 201 4.43 0.74 9.47
C TYR A 201 5.43 1.86 9.82
N MET A 202 6.67 1.75 9.33
CA MET A 202 7.65 2.83 9.45
C MET A 202 7.20 4.03 8.61
N VAL A 203 7.15 5.20 9.25
CA VAL A 203 6.81 6.47 8.61
C VAL A 203 8.05 7.30 8.35
N THR A 204 8.19 7.79 7.13
CA THR A 204 9.22 8.78 6.74
C THR A 204 8.59 9.85 5.87
N ASP A 205 9.03 11.09 5.99
CA ASP A 205 8.55 12.20 5.17
C ASP A 205 9.56 12.62 4.10
N GLY A 206 9.07 13.38 3.13
CA GLY A 206 9.89 13.96 2.09
C GLY A 206 9.05 14.75 1.09
N ILE A 207 9.58 14.92 -0.11
CA ILE A 207 8.89 15.55 -1.24
C ILE A 207 8.95 14.66 -2.47
N VAL A 208 8.09 14.94 -3.44
CA VAL A 208 8.30 14.51 -4.83
C VAL A 208 9.59 15.16 -5.32
N ALA A 209 10.60 14.34 -5.63
CA ALA A 209 11.89 14.82 -6.12
C ALA A 209 11.85 15.08 -7.62
N ARG A 210 11.17 14.21 -8.39
CA ARG A 210 10.94 14.39 -9.83
C ARG A 210 9.95 13.37 -10.40
N ASN A 211 9.29 13.75 -11.49
CA ASN A 211 8.59 12.86 -12.40
C ASN A 211 9.43 12.64 -13.65
N TYR A 212 9.54 11.39 -14.13
CA TYR A 212 10.39 11.08 -15.28
C TYR A 212 9.97 9.81 -16.00
N LEU A 213 10.42 9.70 -17.24
CA LEU A 213 10.39 8.48 -18.01
C LEU A 213 11.69 7.70 -17.76
N GLU A 214 11.57 6.54 -17.09
CA GLU A 214 12.69 5.64 -16.85
C GLU A 214 13.00 4.86 -18.14
N PRO A 215 14.23 4.96 -18.67
CA PRO A 215 14.64 4.17 -19.81
C PRO A 215 14.73 2.69 -19.41
N ARG A 216 14.32 1.81 -20.31
CA ARG A 216 14.39 0.36 -20.12
C ARG A 216 15.31 -0.28 -21.15
N ARG A 217 15.91 -1.42 -20.78
CA ARG A 217 16.71 -2.24 -21.72
C ARG A 217 15.82 -2.86 -22.81
N GLU A 218 14.61 -3.27 -22.44
CA GLU A 218 13.59 -3.81 -23.32
C GLU A 218 12.27 -3.06 -23.10
N GLY A 219 11.52 -2.79 -24.18
CA GLY A 219 10.30 -1.99 -24.17
C GLY A 219 10.54 -0.47 -24.23
N GLY A 220 9.47 0.31 -24.38
CA GLY A 220 9.52 1.78 -24.36
C GLY A 220 9.89 2.34 -22.98
N PRO A 221 10.16 3.63 -22.80
CA PRO A 221 10.34 4.22 -21.47
C PRO A 221 9.06 4.08 -20.62
N ARG A 222 9.18 4.01 -19.29
CA ARG A 222 8.03 3.91 -18.36
C ARG A 222 7.94 5.08 -17.37
N PRO A 223 6.74 5.54 -16.99
CA PRO A 223 6.58 6.59 -15.99
C PRO A 223 7.07 6.16 -14.61
N ARG A 224 7.83 7.04 -13.96
CA ARG A 224 8.31 6.90 -12.57
C ARG A 224 8.24 8.24 -11.84
N ILE A 225 8.03 8.13 -10.53
CA ILE A 225 8.15 9.25 -9.59
C ILE A 225 9.26 8.92 -8.61
N ALA A 226 10.19 9.84 -8.42
CA ALA A 226 11.20 9.74 -7.37
C ALA A 226 10.81 10.64 -6.20
N ILE A 227 11.10 10.19 -4.99
CA ILE A 227 10.82 10.94 -3.75
C ILE A 227 12.07 11.06 -2.89
N THR A 228 12.03 11.92 -1.88
CA THR A 228 13.13 12.04 -0.90
C THR A 228 12.90 11.23 0.38
N ALA A 229 11.66 10.80 0.65
CA ALA A 229 11.33 9.97 1.80
C ALA A 229 12.07 8.63 1.74
N ASP A 230 12.57 8.18 2.89
CA ASP A 230 13.43 7.00 2.98
C ASP A 230 12.63 5.69 3.00
N TYR A 231 13.19 4.66 2.39
CA TYR A 231 12.73 3.28 2.52
C TYR A 231 13.86 2.33 2.10
N ALA A 232 13.66 1.02 2.32
CA ALA A 232 14.64 0.00 1.98
C ALA A 232 13.97 -1.25 1.39
N LYS A 233 14.77 -2.31 1.18
CA LYS A 233 14.25 -3.64 0.83
C LYS A 233 13.12 -4.04 1.79
N GLY A 234 12.07 -4.66 1.27
CA GLY A 234 10.85 -4.98 2.03
C GLY A 234 9.76 -3.91 1.91
N SER A 235 10.09 -2.70 1.47
CA SER A 235 9.08 -1.65 1.25
C SER A 235 8.34 -1.77 -0.09
N SER A 236 8.76 -2.64 -1.02
CA SER A 236 8.10 -2.87 -2.32
C SER A 236 6.58 -3.03 -2.17
N GLY A 237 5.81 -2.21 -2.90
CA GLY A 237 4.34 -2.22 -2.88
C GLY A 237 3.70 -1.40 -1.76
N CYS A 238 4.47 -0.86 -0.81
CA CYS A 238 3.97 0.04 0.23
C CYS A 238 3.55 1.41 -0.34
N GLY A 239 2.67 2.11 0.38
CA GLY A 239 2.07 3.36 -0.08
C GLY A 239 2.89 4.62 0.21
N ILE A 240 2.91 5.53 -0.77
CA ILE A 240 3.39 6.90 -0.67
C ILE A 240 2.18 7.83 -0.81
N TYR A 241 1.92 8.65 0.20
CA TYR A 241 0.74 9.51 0.26
C TYR A 241 1.13 10.98 0.16
N ASN A 242 0.38 11.77 -0.61
CA ASN A 242 0.57 13.22 -0.65
C ASN A 242 -0.05 13.91 0.58
N ALA A 243 0.09 15.23 0.68
CA ALA A 243 -0.47 16.00 1.79
C ALA A 243 -2.00 15.95 1.91
N ARG A 244 -2.75 15.56 0.87
CA ARG A 244 -4.20 15.35 0.93
C ARG A 244 -4.58 13.93 1.38
N GLY A 245 -3.58 13.07 1.60
CA GLY A 245 -3.76 11.67 1.95
C GLY A 245 -4.21 10.81 0.78
N GLU A 246 -4.01 11.28 -0.45
CA GLU A 246 -4.19 10.47 -1.66
C GLU A 246 -2.92 9.65 -1.89
N LEU A 247 -3.06 8.42 -2.41
CA LEU A 247 -1.94 7.58 -2.79
C LEU A 247 -1.29 8.19 -4.04
N ALA A 248 -0.13 8.81 -3.86
CA ALA A 248 0.68 9.37 -4.93
C ALA A 248 1.41 8.28 -5.73
N ALA A 249 1.92 7.27 -5.03
CA ALA A 249 2.70 6.19 -5.62
C ALA A 249 2.76 4.96 -4.72
N ILE A 250 3.23 3.84 -5.29
CA ILE A 250 3.74 2.70 -4.50
C ILE A 250 5.25 2.55 -4.69
N VAL A 251 5.95 2.12 -3.63
CA VAL A 251 7.39 1.84 -3.69
C VAL A 251 7.67 0.72 -4.69
N THR A 252 8.77 0.82 -5.45
CA THR A 252 9.26 -0.29 -6.30
C THR A 252 10.72 -0.61 -6.04
N SER A 253 11.62 0.37 -6.08
CA SER A 253 13.06 0.09 -6.02
C SER A 253 13.88 1.26 -5.51
N THR A 254 15.11 0.95 -5.11
CA THR A 254 16.14 1.96 -4.85
C THR A 254 17.24 1.84 -5.90
N ARG A 255 17.88 2.97 -6.24
CA ARG A 255 19.04 3.00 -7.14
C ARG A 255 20.16 3.82 -6.55
N SER A 256 21.25 3.15 -6.20
CA SER A 256 22.47 3.79 -5.72
C SER A 256 23.23 4.48 -6.85
N ILE A 257 23.76 5.67 -6.57
CA ILE A 257 24.68 6.42 -7.40
C ILE A 257 26.02 6.44 -6.67
N TYR A 258 27.04 5.90 -7.32
CA TYR A 258 28.41 5.83 -6.81
C TYR A 258 29.30 6.79 -7.59
N TYR A 259 30.32 7.35 -6.92
CA TYR A 259 31.26 8.26 -7.58
C TYR A 259 32.18 7.52 -8.56
N ASP A 260 32.67 6.35 -8.17
CA ASP A 260 33.61 5.56 -8.96
C ASP A 260 33.36 4.05 -8.84
N THR A 261 33.72 3.35 -9.91
CA THR A 261 33.79 1.89 -9.95
C THR A 261 35.24 1.50 -10.20
N LYS A 262 35.87 0.84 -9.23
CA LYS A 262 37.26 0.37 -9.33
C LYS A 262 37.30 -1.14 -9.18
N ASP A 263 37.94 -1.83 -10.13
CA ASP A 263 38.04 -3.29 -10.18
C ASP A 263 36.66 -3.99 -10.17
N GLY A 264 35.65 -3.36 -10.79
CA GLY A 264 34.26 -3.85 -10.79
C GLY A 264 33.51 -3.63 -9.46
N ILE A 265 34.14 -3.00 -8.47
CA ILE A 265 33.55 -2.69 -7.18
C ILE A 265 33.09 -1.23 -7.19
N GLU A 266 31.79 -1.02 -7.02
CA GLU A 266 31.21 0.31 -6.80
C GLU A 266 31.66 0.85 -5.44
N ARG A 267 32.18 2.08 -5.42
CA ARG A 267 32.72 2.73 -4.22
C ARG A 267 32.15 4.13 -4.07
N ASN A 268 32.23 4.67 -2.85
CA ASN A 268 31.84 6.05 -2.56
C ASN A 268 30.38 6.35 -2.96
N LEU A 269 29.44 5.71 -2.26
CA LEU A 269 28.00 5.96 -2.43
C LEU A 269 27.71 7.45 -2.22
N GLN A 270 27.15 8.11 -3.23
CA GLN A 270 26.81 9.52 -3.19
C GLN A 270 25.33 9.75 -2.88
N MET A 271 24.46 8.94 -3.47
CA MET A 271 23.02 9.11 -3.32
C MET A 271 22.30 7.79 -3.55
N VAL A 272 21.21 7.56 -2.80
CA VAL A 272 20.23 6.51 -3.10
C VAL A 272 18.98 7.18 -3.63
N LEU A 273 18.66 6.94 -4.90
CA LEU A 273 17.39 7.33 -5.49
C LEU A 273 16.29 6.40 -5.01
N LYS A 274 15.17 6.99 -4.60
CA LYS A 274 13.96 6.28 -4.19
C LYS A 274 12.95 6.34 -5.33
N VAL A 275 12.81 5.24 -6.07
CA VAL A 275 11.96 5.12 -7.26
C VAL A 275 10.61 4.46 -6.92
N CYS A 276 9.53 5.11 -7.33
CA CYS A 276 8.16 4.68 -7.07
C CYS A 276 7.35 4.60 -8.38
N ILE A 277 6.27 3.83 -8.35
CA ILE A 277 5.29 3.71 -9.44
C ILE A 277 4.16 4.71 -9.17
N PRO A 278 3.94 5.70 -10.04
CA PRO A 278 2.94 6.73 -9.80
C PRO A 278 1.50 6.17 -9.90
N ALA A 279 0.57 6.78 -9.17
CA ALA A 279 -0.84 6.40 -9.14
C ALA A 279 -1.51 6.36 -10.53
N ALA A 280 -1.05 7.21 -11.46
CA ALA A 280 -1.52 7.21 -12.85
C ALA A 280 -1.31 5.87 -13.56
N VAL A 281 -0.19 5.18 -13.29
CA VAL A 281 0.10 3.86 -13.86
C VAL A 281 -0.85 2.80 -13.31
N ILE A 282 -1.14 2.85 -12.01
CA ILE A 282 -2.10 1.94 -11.35
C ILE A 282 -3.50 2.15 -11.93
N ARG A 283 -3.93 3.40 -12.12
CA ARG A 283 -5.20 3.74 -12.75
C ARG A 283 -5.29 3.23 -14.18
N GLN A 284 -4.24 3.43 -14.96
CA GLN A 284 -4.19 2.94 -16.34
C GLN A 284 -4.31 1.42 -16.37
N LEU A 285 -3.56 0.70 -15.53
CA LEU A 285 -3.62 -0.76 -15.44
C LEU A 285 -5.03 -1.26 -15.05
N ALA A 286 -5.68 -0.58 -14.11
CA ALA A 286 -7.04 -0.93 -13.67
C ALA A 286 -8.09 -0.73 -14.77
N ALA A 287 -7.98 0.38 -15.52
CA ALA A 287 -8.97 0.78 -16.51
C ALA A 287 -8.89 0.03 -17.85
N ILE A 288 -7.79 -0.69 -18.15
CA ILE A 288 -7.71 -1.54 -19.34
C ILE A 288 -8.82 -2.60 -19.23
N PRO A 289 -9.71 -2.73 -20.25
CA PRO A 289 -10.77 -3.73 -20.22
C PRO A 289 -10.21 -5.13 -19.96
N ALA A 290 -10.90 -5.91 -19.14
CA ALA A 290 -10.58 -7.31 -18.99
C ALA A 290 -10.68 -7.98 -20.38
N GLN A 291 -9.65 -8.73 -20.77
CA GLN A 291 -9.75 -9.56 -21.97
C GLN A 291 -10.88 -10.56 -21.71
N SER A 292 -11.87 -10.61 -22.62
CA SER A 292 -12.86 -11.69 -22.59
C SER A 292 -12.09 -13.00 -22.62
N ALA A 293 -12.40 -13.93 -21.72
CA ALA A 293 -11.98 -15.30 -21.90
C ALA A 293 -12.42 -15.70 -23.32
N ASP A 294 -11.48 -15.99 -24.20
CA ASP A 294 -11.82 -16.52 -25.53
C ASP A 294 -12.75 -17.72 -25.30
N PRO A 295 -13.92 -17.78 -25.95
CA PRO A 295 -14.65 -19.03 -26.03
C PRO A 295 -13.80 -19.99 -26.86
N GLU A 296 -13.68 -21.23 -26.38
CA GLU A 296 -12.95 -22.36 -27.00
C GLU A 296 -13.07 -22.44 -28.54
#